data_AF-A0A351KZC5-F1
#
_entry.id   AF-A0A351KZC5-F1
#
_cell.length_a   1.000
_cell.length_b   1.000
_cell.length_c   1.000
_cell.angle_alpha   90.00
_cell.angle_beta   90.00
_cell.angle_gamma   90.00
#
_symmetry.space_group_name_H-M   'P 1'
#
loop_
_entity.id
_entity.type
_entity.pdbx_description
1 polymer ?
#
loop_
_entity_poly.entity_id
_entity_poly.type
_entity_poly.pdbx_seq_one_letter_code
_entity_poly.pdbx_strand_id
1 'polypeptide(L)' 'MTLQLKVANMACCACVNTITKAIKTVDPGAKVTADPQTKLVKVETEEPQDRIL' A
#
# COMPACT_ATOMS: atom_id res chain seq x y z
N MET A 1 -0.31 -7.94 -10.65
CA MET A 1 -1.50 -7.07 -10.77
C MET A 1 -1.26 -5.72 -10.12
N THR A 2 -2.12 -4.72 -10.40
CA THR A 2 -2.02 -3.37 -9.81
C THR A 2 -3.29 -3.01 -9.07
N LEU A 3 -3.17 -2.61 -7.81
CA LEU A 3 -4.25 -2.18 -6.93
C LEU A 3 -4.09 -0.71 -6.57
N GLN A 4 -5.21 0.00 -6.42
CA GLN A 4 -5.21 1.39 -5.94
C GLN A 4 -6.22 1.55 -4.81
N LEU A 5 -5.75 2.07 -3.68
CA LEU A 5 -6.49 2.18 -2.43
C LEU A 5 -6.52 3.63 -1.98
N LYS A 6 -7.68 4.09 -1.53
CA LYS A 6 -7.83 5.39 -0.86
C LYS A 6 -7.79 5.19 0.65
N VAL A 7 -6.79 5.75 1.32
CA VAL A 7 -6.61 5.61 2.78
C VAL A 7 -6.85 6.96 3.45
N ALA A 8 -8.10 7.20 3.87
CA ALA A 8 -8.54 8.51 4.37
C ALA A 8 -7.72 9.06 5.56
N ASN A 9 -7.17 8.16 6.38
CA ASN A 9 -6.43 8.48 7.61
C ASN A 9 -4.90 8.47 7.44
N MET A 10 -4.39 8.47 6.21
CA MET A 10 -2.95 8.52 5.94
C MET A 10 -2.43 9.96 6.10
N ALA A 11 -2.04 10.33 7.32
CA ALA A 11 -1.74 11.72 7.67
C ALA A 11 -0.27 12.14 7.51
N CYS A 12 0.68 11.19 7.54
CA CYS A 12 2.10 11.50 7.53
C CYS A 12 2.96 10.37 6.94
N CYS A 13 4.26 10.61 6.83
CA CYS A 13 5.23 9.64 6.33
C CYS A 13 5.29 8.35 7.16
N ALA A 14 4.97 8.40 8.45
CA ALA A 14 4.92 7.19 9.28
C ALA A 14 3.77 6.25 8.86
N CYS A 15 2.64 6.80 8.41
CA CYS A 15 1.54 6.02 7.85
C CYS A 15 1.97 5.31 6.56
N VAL A 16 2.65 6.04 5.65
CA VAL A 16 3.21 5.48 4.41
C VAL A 16 4.15 4.31 4.69
N ASN A 17 5.06 4.47 5.65
CA ASN A 17 6.00 3.42 6.03
C ASN A 17 5.30 2.20 6.62
N THR A 18 4.27 2.43 7.46
CA THR A 18 3.51 1.33 8.08
C THR A 18 2.75 0.52 7.03
N ILE A 19 2.05 1.20 6.12
CA ILE A 19 1.31 0.56 5.02
C ILE A 19 2.27 -0.22 4.11
N THR A 20 3.39 0.39 3.72
CA THR A 20 4.41 -0.28 2.90
C THR A 20 4.94 -1.55 3.57
N LYS A 21 5.23 -1.51 4.87
CA LYS A 21 5.70 -2.68 5.63
C LYS A 21 4.64 -3.77 5.72
N ALA A 22 3.39 -3.41 5.97
CA ALA A 22 2.29 -4.37 6.06
C ALA A 22 2.14 -5.13 4.73
N ILE A 23 2.11 -4.42 3.60
CA ILE A 23 2.03 -5.04 2.27
C ILE A 23 3.24 -5.93 2.02
N LYS A 24 4.46 -5.46 2.33
CA LYS A 24 5.69 -6.24 2.15
C LYS A 24 5.80 -7.47 3.06
N THR A 25 5.00 -7.55 4.12
CA THR A 25 4.92 -8.75 4.96
C THR A 25 4.10 -9.84 4.28
N VAL A 26 3.11 -9.46 3.45
CA VAL A 26 2.30 -10.37 2.65
C VAL A 26 3.04 -10.75 1.36
N ASP A 27 3.57 -9.76 0.65
CA ASP A 27 4.35 -9.92 -0.58
C ASP A 27 5.66 -9.10 -0.51
N PRO A 28 6.80 -9.73 -0.19
CA PRO A 28 8.10 -9.06 -0.13
C PRO A 28 8.52 -8.41 -1.46
N GLY A 29 8.02 -8.90 -2.60
CA GLY A 29 8.29 -8.39 -3.94
C GLY A 29 7.42 -7.21 -4.35
N ALA A 30 6.39 -6.87 -3.56
CA ALA A 30 5.46 -5.81 -3.91
C ALA A 30 6.12 -4.43 -4.02
N LYS A 31 5.73 -3.68 -5.06
CA LYS A 31 6.06 -2.25 -5.19
C LYS A 31 4.90 -1.44 -4.64
N VAL A 32 5.20 -0.61 -3.64
CA VAL A 32 4.20 0.24 -2.98
C VAL A 32 4.58 1.70 -3.21
N THR A 33 3.65 2.46 -3.77
CA THR A 33 3.75 3.92 -3.88
C THR A 33 2.59 4.53 -3.12
N ALA A 34 2.87 5.26 -2.05
CA ALA A 34 1.85 5.89 -1.23
C ALA A 34 2.13 7.38 -1.07
N ASP A 35 1.08 8.20 -1.17
CA ASP A 35 1.17 9.65 -1.08
C ASP A 35 0.16 10.19 -0.06
N PRO A 36 0.62 10.77 1.08
CA PRO A 36 -0.25 11.27 2.13
C PRO A 36 -1.04 12.53 1.71
N GLN A 37 -0.58 13.28 0.70
CA GLN A 37 -1.31 14.45 0.19
C GLN A 37 -2.56 14.01 -0.57
N THR A 38 -2.41 13.07 -1.50
CA THR A 38 -3.54 12.53 -2.26
C THR A 38 -4.28 11.42 -1.52
N LYS A 39 -3.73 10.89 -0.42
CA LYS A 39 -4.29 9.76 0.35
C LYS A 39 -4.45 8.49 -0.48
N LEU A 40 -3.61 8.32 -1.51
CA LEU A 40 -3.65 7.19 -2.43
C LEU A 40 -2.47 6.26 -2.16
N VAL A 41 -2.74 4.97 -2.24
CA VAL A 41 -1.74 3.90 -2.19
C VAL A 41 -1.91 3.05 -3.45
N LYS A 42 -0.85 2.95 -4.25
CA LYS A 42 -0.75 2.05 -5.39
C LYS A 42 0.13 0.87 -5.01
N VAL A 43 -0.34 -0.34 -5.30
CA VAL A 43 0.38 -1.59 -5.01
C VAL A 43 0.49 -2.40 -6.28
N GLU A 44 1.71 -2.72 -6.68
CA GLU A 44 2.00 -3.71 -7.73
C GLU A 44 2.49 -4.97 -7.04
N THR A 45 1.76 -6.07 -7.20
CA THR A 45 1.93 -7.32 -6.46
C THR A 45 1.54 -8.52 -7.31
N GLU A 46 2.09 -9.70 -7.03
CA GLU A 46 1.69 -10.96 -7.67
C GLU A 46 0.62 -11.72 -6.87
N GLU A 47 0.39 -11.32 -5.62
CA GLU A 47 -0.64 -11.91 -4.77
C GLU A 47 -2.04 -11.53 -5.25
N PRO A 48 -3.04 -12.41 -5.01
CA PRO A 48 -4.43 -12.08 -5.29
C PRO A 48 -4.93 -10.97 -4.35
N GLN A 49 -5.91 -10.20 -4.83
CA GLN A 49 -6.38 -8.98 -4.17
C GLN A 49 -6.90 -9.21 -2.75
N ASP A 50 -7.52 -10.36 -2.48
CA ASP A 50 -8.04 -10.78 -1.18
C ASP A 50 -6.95 -10.98 -0.10
N ARG A 51 -5.69 -11.12 -0.51
CA ARG A 51 -4.55 -11.20 0.41
C ARG A 51 -4.04 -9.84 0.86
N ILE A 52 -4.36 -8.79 0.09
CA ILE A 52 -3.88 -7.42 0.30
C ILE A 52 -4.93 -6.53 1.00
N LEU A 53 -6.22 -6.84 0.84
CA LEU A 53 -7.36 -6.05 1.33
C LEU A 53 -7.86 -6.47 2.71
#